data_AF-A0A938ZMX6-F1
#
_entry.id   AF-A0A938ZMX6-F1
#
_cell.length_a   1.000
_cell.length_b   1.000
_cell.length_c   1.000
_cell.angle_alpha   90.00
_cell.angle_beta   90.00
_cell.angle_gamma   90.00
#
_symmetry.space_group_name_H-M   'P 1'
#
loop_
_entity.id
_entity.type
_entity.pdbx_description
1 polymer ?
#
loop_
_entity_poly.entity_id
_entity_poly.type
_entity_poly.pdbx_seq_one_letter_code
_entity_poly.pdbx_strand_id
1 'polypeptide(L)'
;MSEKSEMSCCSLRSEYDLKNLKVRKFGPERNSFGKTTICLEPYVAEVFPNTDAVNEALRFLIRVVQDNQVSALTKQPHSSSKGADKIP
;
A
#
# COMPACT_ATOMS: atom_id res chain seq x y z
N MET A 1 -52.25 15.88 -22.23
CA MET A 1 -51.26 15.47 -23.25
C MET A 1 -50.07 14.87 -22.52
N SER A 2 -50.10 13.55 -22.32
CA SER A 2 -48.88 12.78 -22.09
C SER A 2 -48.12 12.78 -23.39
N GLU A 3 -46.83 13.12 -23.37
CA GLU A 3 -45.82 12.62 -24.32
C GLU A 3 -44.49 13.35 -24.07
N LYS A 4 -43.62 12.70 -23.28
CA LYS A 4 -42.17 12.56 -23.52
C LYS A 4 -41.57 11.67 -22.45
N SER A 5 -42.01 10.41 -22.47
CA SER A 5 -41.25 9.31 -21.88
C SER A 5 -40.23 8.83 -22.93
N GLU A 6 -39.35 9.72 -23.36
CA GLU A 6 -38.24 9.38 -24.23
C GLU A 6 -37.09 8.82 -23.37
N MET A 7 -37.08 7.50 -23.22
CA MET A 7 -35.88 6.66 -23.09
C MET A 7 -34.82 7.04 -22.03
N SER A 8 -35.23 7.27 -20.78
CA SER A 8 -34.30 7.35 -19.62
C SER A 8 -33.77 5.99 -19.14
N CYS A 9 -34.00 4.89 -19.88
CA CYS A 9 -33.67 3.54 -19.40
C CYS A 9 -32.15 3.24 -19.41
N CYS A 10 -31.36 3.94 -20.22
CA CYS A 10 -29.92 3.68 -20.37
C CYS A 10 -29.02 4.44 -19.40
N SER A 11 -29.58 5.28 -18.52
CA SER A 11 -28.81 6.00 -17.51
C SER A 11 -28.53 5.08 -16.32
N LEU A 12 -27.25 4.82 -16.04
CA LEU A 12 -26.86 4.13 -14.81
C LEU A 12 -27.39 4.92 -13.60
N ARG A 13 -27.89 4.20 -12.58
CA ARG A 13 -28.25 4.85 -11.32
C ARG A 13 -27.00 5.46 -10.67
N SER A 14 -27.17 6.48 -9.84
CA SER A 14 -26.07 7.16 -9.16
C SER A 14 -25.18 6.24 -8.33
N GLU A 15 -25.74 5.15 -7.80
CA GLU A 15 -25.02 4.13 -7.04
C GLU A 15 -24.05 3.29 -7.92
N TYR A 16 -24.24 3.32 -9.24
CA TYR A 16 -23.40 2.62 -10.21
C TYR A 16 -22.47 3.56 -11.00
N ASP A 17 -22.11 4.73 -10.44
CA ASP A 17 -21.08 5.61 -11.05
C ASP A 17 -19.67 5.06 -10.81
N LEU A 18 -19.15 4.35 -11.80
CA LEU A 18 -17.84 3.69 -11.73
C LEU A 18 -16.65 4.61 -12.07
N LYS A 19 -16.88 5.91 -12.31
CA LYS A 19 -15.83 6.85 -12.77
C LYS A 19 -14.62 6.97 -11.83
N ASN A 20 -14.82 6.75 -10.53
CA ASN A 20 -13.78 6.89 -9.51
C ASN A 20 -13.23 5.53 -9.02
N LEU A 21 -13.59 4.42 -9.65
CA LEU A 21 -13.18 3.10 -9.19
C LEU A 21 -11.71 2.82 -9.55
N LYS A 22 -10.87 2.57 -8.54
CA LYS A 22 -9.49 2.12 -8.74
C LYS A 22 -9.50 0.66 -9.20
N VAL A 23 -9.24 0.42 -10.49
CA VAL A 23 -9.20 -0.94 -11.06
C VAL A 23 -7.86 -1.61 -10.74
N ARG A 24 -7.90 -2.83 -10.18
CA ARG A 24 -6.74 -3.73 -10.03
C ARG A 24 -7.02 -5.00 -10.81
N LYS A 25 -6.09 -5.47 -11.65
CA LYS A 25 -6.33 -6.76 -12.33
C LYS A 25 -6.20 -7.92 -11.33
N PHE A 26 -7.28 -8.67 -11.19
CA PHE A 26 -7.45 -9.83 -10.33
C PHE A 26 -7.09 -11.09 -11.13
N GLY A 27 -6.25 -11.96 -10.59
CA GLY A 27 -5.86 -13.21 -11.25
C GLY A 27 -4.66 -13.86 -10.56
N PRO A 28 -4.54 -15.21 -10.64
CA PRO A 28 -3.35 -15.91 -10.18
C PRO A 28 -2.11 -15.35 -10.89
N GLU A 29 -0.99 -15.23 -10.17
CA GLU A 29 0.27 -14.54 -10.54
C GLU A 29 0.28 -12.99 -10.51
N ARG A 30 -0.85 -12.32 -10.27
CA ARG A 30 -0.86 -10.84 -10.17
C ARG A 30 -0.61 -10.42 -8.72
N ASN A 31 0.60 -10.71 -8.27
CA ASN A 31 1.15 -10.35 -6.97
C ASN A 31 0.97 -8.84 -6.73
N SER A 32 0.84 -8.48 -5.45
CA SER A 32 0.80 -7.11 -4.91
C SER A 32 1.62 -6.11 -5.73
N PHE A 33 1.22 -4.82 -5.75
CA PHE A 33 2.11 -3.73 -6.18
C PHE A 33 3.51 -4.07 -5.67
N GLY A 34 4.50 -4.28 -6.55
CA GLY A 34 5.72 -5.10 -6.31
C GLY A 34 6.70 -4.59 -5.23
N LYS A 35 6.19 -3.94 -4.19
CA LYS A 35 6.84 -3.44 -3.00
C LYS A 35 6.12 -4.06 -1.80
N THR A 36 6.87 -4.31 -0.71
CA THR A 36 6.29 -4.68 0.58
C THR A 36 5.17 -3.70 0.92
N THR A 37 3.93 -4.20 1.02
CA THR A 37 2.79 -3.37 1.40
C THR A 37 2.80 -3.23 2.91
N ILE A 38 3.05 -2.02 3.40
CA ILE A 38 2.99 -1.68 4.83
C ILE A 38 1.63 -1.04 5.07
N CYS A 39 0.81 -1.68 5.89
CA CYS A 39 -0.46 -1.11 6.34
C CYS A 39 -0.19 -0.28 7.59
N LEU A 40 -0.66 0.97 7.59
CA LEU A 40 -0.62 1.85 8.75
C LEU A 40 -1.98 1.84 9.43
N GLU A 41 -1.98 1.96 10.75
CA GLU A 41 -3.20 2.15 11.52
C GLU A 41 -3.93 3.44 11.11
N PRO A 42 -5.27 3.51 11.16
CA PRO A 42 -6.03 4.66 10.68
C PRO A 42 -5.59 5.99 11.28
N TYR A 43 -5.38 6.03 12.60
CA TYR A 43 -4.90 7.21 13.30
C TYR A 43 -3.49 7.64 12.83
N VAL A 44 -2.63 6.67 12.52
CA VAL A 44 -1.27 6.95 12.02
C VAL A 44 -1.33 7.50 10.59
N ALA A 45 -2.25 7.00 9.77
CA ALA A 45 -2.48 7.52 8.42
C ALA A 45 -3.06 8.95 8.42
N GLU A 46 -3.88 9.30 9.42
CA GLU A 46 -4.35 10.68 9.62
C GLU A 46 -3.20 11.63 9.98
N VAL A 47 -2.28 11.20 10.83
CA VAL A 47 -1.10 11.99 11.21
C VAL A 47 -0.07 12.08 10.07
N PHE A 48 0.07 11.03 9.28
CA PHE A 48 1.03 10.95 8.17
C PHE A 48 0.32 10.73 6.82
N PRO A 49 -0.16 11.81 6.18
CA PRO A 49 -0.99 11.70 4.97
C PRO A 49 -0.19 11.32 3.71
N ASN A 50 1.15 11.41 3.74
CA ASN A 50 2.00 11.12 2.59
C ASN A 50 3.11 10.13 2.94
N THR A 51 3.51 9.32 1.95
CA THR A 51 4.59 8.33 2.09
C THR A 51 5.93 8.96 2.43
N ASP A 52 6.20 10.17 1.93
CA ASP A 52 7.47 10.86 2.22
C ASP A 52 7.55 11.26 3.70
N ALA A 53 6.44 11.71 4.30
CA ALA A 53 6.39 12.09 5.71
C ALA A 53 6.66 10.89 6.64
N VAL A 54 6.09 9.72 6.34
CA VAL A 54 6.36 8.47 7.07
C VAL A 54 7.83 8.09 6.93
N ASN A 55 8.37 8.14 5.71
CA ASN A 55 9.76 7.75 5.46
C ASN A 55 10.74 8.68 6.18
N GLU A 56 10.51 9.99 6.19
CA GLU A 56 11.35 10.93 6.92
C GLU A 56 11.27 10.73 8.43
N ALA A 57 10.08 10.48 8.99
CA ALA A 57 9.93 10.20 10.42
C ALA A 57 10.70 8.93 10.83
N LEU A 58 10.57 7.85 10.04
CA LEU A 58 11.30 6.60 10.30
C LEU A 58 12.82 6.78 10.12
N ARG A 59 13.27 7.53 9.11
CA ARG A 59 14.70 7.86 8.93
C ARG A 59 15.24 8.68 10.09
N PHE A 60 14.48 9.65 10.57
CA PHE A 60 14.85 10.45 11.73
C PHE A 60 14.97 9.56 12.96
N LEU A 61 14.00 8.69 13.22
CA LEU A 61 14.07 7.74 14.33
C LEU A 61 15.29 6.82 14.22
N ILE A 62 15.57 6.30 13.03
CA ILE A 62 16.77 5.47 12.78
C ILE A 62 18.05 6.27 13.10
N ARG A 63 18.15 7.54 12.69
CA ARG A 63 19.31 8.39 12.99
C ARG A 63 19.47 8.64 14.49
N VAL A 64 18.40 9.08 15.16
CA VAL A 64 18.41 9.31 16.62
C VAL A 64 18.79 8.04 17.36
N VAL A 65 18.25 6.89 16.95
CA VAL A 65 18.62 5.61 17.52
C VAL A 65 20.09 5.32 17.23
N GLN A 66 20.58 5.41 15.99
CA GLN A 66 21.99 5.17 15.64
C GLN A 66 22.98 6.06 16.40
N ASP A 67 22.67 7.36 16.54
CA ASP A 67 23.50 8.33 17.25
C ASP A 67 23.57 7.99 18.76
N ASN A 68 22.46 7.50 19.33
CA ASN A 68 22.42 6.97 20.70
C ASN A 68 23.00 5.55 20.81
N GLN A 69 23.04 4.78 19.72
CA GLN A 69 23.46 3.37 19.65
C GLN A 69 24.94 3.19 19.27
N VAL A 70 25.74 4.26 19.14
CA VAL A 70 27.19 4.15 19.40
C VAL A 70 27.44 3.57 20.82
N SER A 71 26.44 3.63 21.70
CA SER A 71 26.43 2.94 23.00
C SER A 71 25.72 1.58 23.03
N ALA A 72 24.97 1.18 21.99
CA ALA A 72 24.27 -0.10 21.97
C ALA A 72 23.96 -0.59 20.54
N LEU A 73 24.80 -1.48 20.04
CA LEU A 73 24.34 -2.58 19.20
C LEU A 73 24.06 -2.30 17.71
N THR A 74 25.15 -2.41 16.95
CA THR A 74 25.22 -3.26 15.76
C THR A 74 24.53 -4.61 16.00
N LYS A 75 23.32 -4.83 15.50
CA LYS A 75 22.87 -6.18 15.10
C LYS A 75 22.37 -6.12 13.68
N GLN A 76 23.06 -6.90 12.87
CA GLN A 76 22.99 -7.03 11.42
C GLN A 76 21.56 -7.37 10.93
N PRO A 77 21.22 -6.96 9.70
CA PRO A 77 20.05 -7.48 9.00
C PRO A 77 20.29 -8.95 8.64
N HIS A 78 19.38 -9.82 9.05
CA HIS A 78 19.35 -11.21 8.63
C HIS A 78 18.93 -11.28 7.15
N SER A 79 19.89 -11.23 6.23
CA SER A 79 19.74 -11.80 4.90
C SER A 79 20.52 -13.10 4.85
N SER A 80 19.90 -14.20 5.30
CA SER A 80 20.40 -15.54 4.95
C SER A 80 19.64 -15.99 3.71
N SER A 81 20.28 -15.76 2.58
CA SER A 81 20.13 -16.64 1.44
C SER A 81 20.64 -18.03 1.83
N LYS A 82 19.90 -19.09 1.46
CA LYS A 82 20.51 -20.40 1.19
C LYS A 82 19.69 -21.12 0.13
N GLY A 83 20.17 -21.02 -1.10
CA GLY A 83 19.81 -21.94 -2.15
C GLY A 83 20.49 -23.31 -1.94
N ALA A 84 20.00 -24.26 -2.73
CA ALA A 84 20.44 -25.64 -2.86
C ALA A 84 20.09 -26.57 -1.70
N ASP A 85 18.97 -27.27 -1.85
CA ASP A 85 18.95 -28.72 -1.65
C ASP A 85 18.31 -29.37 -2.87
N LYS A 86 19.19 -29.94 -3.69
CA LYS A 86 18.90 -30.91 -4.74
C LYS A 86 19.38 -32.26 -4.18
N ILE A 87 18.66 -33.34 -4.54
CA ILE A 87 19.07 -34.77 -4.57
C ILE A 87 18.64 -35.58 -3.32
N PRO A 88 18.17 -36.85 -3.47
CA PRO A 88 18.29 -37.75 -4.63
C PRO A 88 17.08 -37.86 -5.55
#